data_AF-A0A967YVK4-F1
#
_entry.id   AF-A0A967YVK4-F1
#
_cell.length_a   1.000
_cell.length_b   1.000
_cell.length_c   1.000
_cell.angle_alpha   90.00
_cell.angle_beta   90.00
_cell.angle_gamma   90.00
#
_symmetry.space_group_name_H-M   'P 1'
#
loop_
_entity.id
_entity.type
_entity.pdbx_description
1 polymer ?
#
loop_
_entity_poly.entity_id
_entity_poly.type
_entity_poly.pdbx_seq_one_letter_code
_entity_poly.pdbx_strand_id
1 'polypeptide(L)'
;MKTGFTPIRLEACVERHLEINPDADKKDFTRHLKNALSAYRKGVRCQCGNPIWVIGSALAGNMCFTCITGEATPDDDYEIDEAL
;
A
#
# COMPACT_ATOMS: atom_id res chain seq x y z
N MET A 1 13.49 -4.24 -18.07
CA MET A 1 13.11 -4.63 -16.70
C MET A 1 12.22 -3.54 -16.16
N LYS A 2 11.05 -3.89 -15.67
CA LYS A 2 10.24 -2.96 -14.88
C LYS A 2 10.98 -2.74 -13.55
N THR A 3 11.02 -1.50 -13.09
CA THR A 3 11.72 -1.12 -11.86
C THR A 3 10.75 -0.39 -10.97
N GLY A 4 10.48 -0.96 -9.79
CA GLY A 4 9.58 -0.40 -8.80
C GLY A 4 8.11 -0.79 -8.99
N PHE A 5 7.28 -0.24 -8.12
CA PHE A 5 5.86 -0.54 -8.05
C PHE A 5 5.11 -0.23 -9.35
N THR A 6 4.01 -0.96 -9.53
CA THR A 6 2.97 -0.61 -10.49
C THR A 6 2.04 0.45 -9.88
N PRO A 7 1.89 1.63 -10.48
CA PRO A 7 0.90 2.60 -10.02
C PRO A 7 -0.52 2.03 -10.16
N ILE A 8 -1.36 2.22 -9.15
CA ILE A 8 -2.79 1.95 -9.19
C ILE A 8 -3.57 3.07 -8.50
N ARG A 9 -4.75 3.41 -9.02
CA ARG A 9 -5.66 4.34 -8.33
C ARG A 9 -6.24 3.69 -7.08
N LEU A 10 -6.54 4.50 -6.06
CA LEU A 10 -7.12 4.03 -4.81
C LEU A 10 -8.40 3.20 -5.02
N GLU A 11 -9.31 3.66 -5.87
CA GLU A 11 -10.58 2.94 -6.15
C GLU A 11 -10.33 1.59 -6.82
N ALA A 12 -9.39 1.53 -7.77
CA ALA A 12 -9.03 0.30 -8.46
C ALA A 12 -8.34 -0.71 -7.52
N CYS A 13 -7.56 -0.22 -6.55
CA CYS A 13 -6.99 -1.06 -5.49
C CYS A 13 -8.10 -1.68 -4.62
N VAL A 14 -9.10 -0.88 -4.24
CA VAL A 14 -10.26 -1.37 -3.46
C VAL A 14 -11.07 -2.40 -4.24
N GLU A 15 -11.37 -2.15 -5.51
CA GLU A 15 -12.11 -3.09 -6.37
C GLU A 15 -11.37 -4.42 -6.46
N ARG A 16 -10.07 -4.39 -6.79
CA ARG A 16 -9.25 -5.61 -6.89
C ARG A 16 -9.16 -6.36 -5.58
N HIS A 17 -9.05 -5.66 -4.45
CA HIS A 17 -9.02 -6.30 -3.13
C HIS A 17 -10.31 -7.08 -2.85
N LEU A 18 -11.47 -6.53 -3.24
CA LEU A 18 -12.78 -7.18 -3.06
C LEU A 18 -13.03 -8.32 -4.05
N GLU A 19 -12.48 -8.25 -5.26
CA GLU A 19 -12.53 -9.38 -6.21
C GLU A 19 -11.80 -10.61 -5.66
N ILE A 20 -10.67 -10.39 -4.98
CA ILE A 20 -9.86 -11.46 -4.38
C ILE A 20 -10.42 -11.87 -3.00
N ASN A 21 -10.99 -10.92 -2.26
CA ASN A 21 -11.50 -11.12 -0.89
C ASN A 21 -12.96 -10.63 -0.82
N PRO A 22 -13.94 -11.42 -1.29
CA PRO A 22 -15.35 -10.99 -1.35
C PRO A 22 -15.97 -10.66 0.01
N ASP A 23 -15.45 -11.28 1.08
CA ASP A 23 -15.92 -11.06 2.46
C ASP A 23 -15.27 -9.85 3.14
N ALA A 24 -14.30 -9.19 2.47
CA ALA A 24 -13.64 -8.02 3.04
C ALA A 24 -14.60 -6.83 3.10
N ASP A 25 -14.54 -6.07 4.20
CA ASP A 25 -15.33 -4.85 4.34
C ASP A 25 -14.71 -3.73 3.49
N LYS A 26 -15.39 -3.40 2.38
CA LYS A 26 -15.03 -2.31 1.47
C LYS A 26 -14.77 -0.98 2.20
N LYS A 27 -15.62 -0.62 3.16
CA LYS A 27 -15.53 0.68 3.85
C LYS A 27 -14.31 0.70 4.75
N ASP A 28 -14.05 -0.39 5.46
CA ASP A 28 -12.91 -0.52 6.36
C ASP A 28 -11.59 -0.52 5.57
N PHE A 29 -11.48 -1.30 4.50
CA PHE A 29 -10.28 -1.30 3.66
C PHE A 29 -10.03 0.07 3.01
N THR A 30 -11.07 0.71 2.48
CA THR A 30 -10.97 2.08 1.93
C THR A 30 -10.50 3.08 2.98
N ARG A 31 -11.02 2.98 4.22
CA ARG A 31 -10.62 3.84 5.33
C ARG A 31 -9.15 3.64 5.68
N HIS A 32 -8.69 2.39 5.75
CA HIS A 32 -7.29 2.09 6.06
C HIS A 32 -6.34 2.59 4.96
N LEU A 33 -6.68 2.41 3.68
CA LEU A 33 -5.91 2.98 2.56
C LEU A 33 -5.79 4.50 2.66
N LYS A 34 -6.91 5.21 2.90
CA LYS A 34 -6.90 6.67 3.05
C LYS A 34 -6.06 7.13 4.25
N ASN A 35 -6.10 6.39 5.35
CA ASN A 35 -5.28 6.66 6.53
C ASN A 35 -3.80 6.46 6.24
N ALA A 36 -3.42 5.36 5.58
CA ALA A 36 -2.05 5.08 5.17
C ALA A 36 -1.53 6.13 4.18
N LEU A 37 -2.34 6.53 3.19
CA LEU A 37 -1.97 7.60 2.24
C LEU A 37 -1.77 8.94 2.95
N SER A 38 -2.64 9.27 3.92
CA SER A 38 -2.48 10.46 4.75
C SER A 38 -1.20 10.41 5.59
N ALA A 39 -0.86 9.26 6.16
CA ALA A 39 0.38 9.05 6.90
C ALA A 39 1.62 9.22 6.00
N TYR A 40 1.58 8.65 4.80
CA TYR A 40 2.63 8.82 3.78
C TYR A 40 2.84 10.29 3.44
N ARG A 41 1.77 11.03 3.17
CA ARG A 41 1.80 12.48 2.87
C ARG A 41 2.35 13.33 4.02
N LYS A 42 2.14 12.89 5.26
CA LYS A 42 2.71 13.52 6.47
C LYS A 42 4.18 13.15 6.69
N GLY A 43 4.79 12.36 5.81
CA GLY A 43 6.18 11.95 5.91
C GLY A 43 6.42 10.85 6.94
N VAL A 44 5.38 10.13 7.38
CA VAL A 44 5.56 8.95 8.25
C VAL A 44 6.46 7.94 7.53
N ARG A 45 7.37 7.33 8.29
CA ARG A 45 8.35 6.37 7.81
C ARG A 45 8.20 5.04 8.55
N CYS A 46 8.64 3.98 7.89
CA CYS A 46 8.88 2.70 8.54
C CYS A 46 9.95 2.87 9.63
N GLN A 47 10.00 1.95 10.59
CA GLN A 47 11.03 1.91 11.63
C GLN A 47 12.46 1.83 11.04
N CYS A 48 12.63 1.24 9.87
CA CYS A 48 13.93 1.19 9.18
C CYS A 48 14.32 2.49 8.46
N GLY A 49 13.45 3.51 8.46
CA GLY A 49 13.66 4.81 7.82
C GLY A 49 13.09 4.95 6.41
N ASN A 50 12.73 3.84 5.76
CA ASN A 50 12.16 3.87 4.41
C ASN A 50 10.75 4.49 4.38
N PRO A 51 10.33 5.07 3.23
CA PRO A 51 8.93 5.41 3.01
C PRO A 51 8.01 4.20 3.26
N ILE A 52 6.84 4.46 3.83
CA ILE A 52 5.84 3.41 4.01
C ILE A 52 5.26 2.98 2.65
N TRP A 53 4.95 1.70 2.50
CA TRP A 53 4.20 1.18 1.36
C TRP A 53 2.72 1.33 1.69
N VAL A 54 1.99 2.22 1.01
CA VAL A 54 0.62 2.63 1.39
C VAL A 54 -0.34 1.46 1.35
N ILE A 55 -0.32 0.67 0.26
CA ILE A 55 -1.18 -0.52 0.14
C ILE A 55 -0.89 -1.52 1.26
N GLY A 56 0.38 -1.87 1.48
CA GLY A 56 0.76 -2.78 2.56
C GLY A 56 0.44 -2.22 3.95
N SER A 57 0.61 -0.91 4.14
CA SER A 57 0.37 -0.24 5.42
C SER A 57 -1.10 -0.19 5.81
N ALA A 58 -2.02 -0.26 4.83
CA ALA A 58 -3.44 -0.39 5.11
C ALA A 58 -3.80 -1.72 5.80
N LEU A 59 -2.93 -2.73 5.73
CA LEU A 59 -3.15 -4.07 6.28
C LEU A 59 -2.20 -4.41 7.44
N ALA A 60 -0.93 -3.99 7.34
CA ALA A 60 0.14 -4.37 8.26
C ALA A 60 0.61 -3.22 9.17
N GLY A 61 -0.01 -2.03 9.08
CA GLY A 61 0.45 -0.83 9.76
C GLY A 61 1.60 -0.14 9.01
N ASN A 62 1.95 1.09 9.42
CA ASN A 62 2.85 2.03 8.72
C ASN A 62 4.30 1.51 8.52
N MET A 63 4.47 0.54 7.63
CA MET A 63 5.72 -0.16 7.33
C MET A 63 6.04 -0.08 5.85
N CYS A 64 7.33 -0.21 5.51
CA CYS A 64 7.79 -0.25 4.13
C CYS A 64 7.62 -1.66 3.55
N PHE A 65 7.70 -1.76 2.23
CA PHE A 65 7.62 -3.02 1.48
C PHE A 65 8.52 -4.11 2.06
N THR A 66 9.83 -3.86 2.13
CA THR A 66 10.81 -4.85 2.63
C THR A 66 10.54 -5.31 4.05
N CYS A 67 10.04 -4.44 4.93
CA CYS A 67 9.70 -4.85 6.30
C CYS A 67 8.41 -5.67 6.37
N ILE A 68 7.49 -5.50 5.41
CA ILE A 68 6.24 -6.27 5.33
C ILE A 68 6.49 -7.64 4.67
N THR A 69 7.21 -7.66 3.54
CA THR A 69 7.35 -8.86 2.69
C THR A 69 8.65 -9.62 2.91
N GLY A 70 9.70 -8.94 3.39
CA GLY A 70 11.07 -9.45 3.39
C GLY A 70 11.79 -9.33 2.05
N GLU A 71 11.13 -8.79 1.02
CA GLU A 71 11.65 -8.71 -0.34
C GLU A 71 12.41 -7.40 -0.60
N ALA A 72 13.36 -7.45 -1.54
CA ALA A 72 14.23 -6.32 -1.84
C ALA A 72 13.64 -5.35 -2.87
N THR A 73 12.85 -5.82 -3.83
CA THR A 73 12.28 -5.00 -4.91
C THR A 73 10.79 -5.25 -5.07
N PRO A 74 9.97 -4.21 -5.36
CA PRO A 74 8.53 -4.35 -5.46
C PRO A 74 8.05 -4.43 -6.92
N ASP A 75 8.84 -5.05 -7.81
CA ASP A 75 8.65 -4.93 -9.27
C ASP A 75 7.33 -5.55 -9.76
N ASP A 76 6.76 -6.47 -8.99
CA ASP A 76 5.48 -7.16 -9.26
C ASP A 76 4.32 -6.66 -8.38
N ASP A 77 4.58 -5.69 -7.50
CA ASP A 77 3.60 -5.16 -6.57
C ASP A 77 2.95 -3.88 -7.06
N TYR A 78 1.82 -3.54 -6.44
CA TYR A 78 1.13 -2.28 -6.67
C TYR A 78 1.49 -1.26 -5.59
N GLU A 79 1.39 0.01 -5.94
CA GLU A 79 1.34 1.12 -4.99
C GLU A 79 0.35 2.17 -5.50
N ILE A 80 -0.23 2.92 -4.56
CA ILE A 80 -1.10 4.05 -4.90
C ILE A 80 -0.31 5.08 -5.72
N ASP A 81 -0.86 5.48 -6.86
CA ASP A 81 -0.26 6.47 -7.77
C ASP A 81 0.13 7.79 -7.07
N GLU A 82 -0.68 8.24 -6.10
CA GLU A 82 -0.41 9.42 -5.26
C GLU A 82 0.75 9.24 -4.25
N ALA A 83 1.36 8.05 -4.17
CA ALA A 83 2.46 7.71 -3.28
C ALA A 83 3.77 7.33 -4.01
N LEU A 84 3.84 7.56 -5.33
CA LEU A 84 5.02 7.32 -6.18
C LEU A 84 5.74 8.62 -6.56
#